data_AF-A0A538TWE0-F1
#
_entry.id   AF-A0A538TWE0-F1
#
_cell.length_a   1.000
_cell.length_b   1.000
_cell.length_c   1.000
_cell.angle_alpha   90.00
_cell.angle_beta   90.00
_cell.angle_gamma   90.00
#
_symmetry.space_group_name_H-M   'P 1'
#
loop_
_entity.id
_entity.type
_entity.pdbx_description
1 polymer ?
#
loop_
_entity_poly.entity_id
_entity_poly.type
_entity_poly.pdbx_seq_one_letter_code
_entity_poly.pdbx_strand_id
1 'polypeptide(L)'
;MVRRSGGRIHRQSRQVAGEGHPAGGSRRGAAEVPSGSLAAGGRAAHRPRQAARGEARHAQGRRHHHEHPDRGGDHDFPRPRSDQVTGAATGHQGSAFTQPRWGLIRRVALFALIAGLSATVISQILPRVYRAAVKILPSDTPVGLGLGDLLATSDLSALLGARGSGQNPALTYPEIIMSRPVLERTLDLMAPASPKHASRSVLAAIGIKGKMPADRYDRGVRKLRKLITVRPNPRSGIIDISVDTNDPELSAFVANGLVDNLNQFNLDVRESRSRAVRTFVEGRLHETAQTLAASEEALTQFRRSNMRVGNAPQLILEQERLQREVEAQSELYRLLQKQFEQARIEEQRDTPSFTVIEAAVPPMRRYKPSTILNAAGAAAAAAFLAVVMSLIEPKGTRLSSG
;
A
#
# COMPACT_ATOMS: atom_id res chain seq x y z
N MET A 1 4.41 -60.25 -29.93
CA MET A 1 3.63 -59.87 -31.14
C MET A 1 2.16 -59.68 -30.74
N VAL A 2 1.28 -59.18 -31.62
CA VAL A 2 -0.12 -58.74 -31.32
C VAL A 2 -0.13 -57.43 -30.47
N ARG A 3 -0.27 -56.23 -31.04
CA ARG A 3 -1.43 -55.58 -31.72
C ARG A 3 -2.53 -55.11 -30.73
N ARG A 4 -2.43 -53.84 -30.28
CA ARG A 4 -3.57 -53.09 -29.71
C ARG A 4 -4.36 -52.41 -30.83
N SER A 5 -5.69 -52.47 -30.77
CA SER A 5 -6.59 -51.72 -31.66
C SER A 5 -7.14 -50.48 -30.96
N GLY A 6 -7.52 -49.45 -31.71
CA GLY A 6 -8.09 -48.21 -31.18
C GLY A 6 -9.60 -48.29 -30.94
N GLY A 7 -10.08 -47.64 -29.89
CA GLY A 7 -11.50 -47.41 -29.62
C GLY A 7 -11.86 -45.92 -29.76
N ARG A 8 -12.89 -45.61 -30.56
CA ARG A 8 -13.35 -44.24 -30.85
C ARG A 8 -14.64 -43.97 -30.07
N ILE A 9 -14.61 -43.04 -29.12
CA ILE A 9 -15.78 -42.73 -28.28
C ILE A 9 -16.74 -41.80 -29.04
N HIS A 10 -18.02 -42.20 -29.13
CA HIS A 10 -19.07 -41.37 -29.71
C HIS A 10 -19.64 -40.38 -28.67
N ARG A 11 -19.85 -39.13 -29.09
CA ARG A 11 -20.62 -38.11 -28.36
C ARG A 11 -22.08 -38.21 -28.79
N GLN A 12 -23.00 -38.53 -27.88
CA GLN A 12 -24.44 -38.38 -28.11
C GLN A 12 -25.00 -37.21 -27.30
N SER A 13 -25.70 -36.32 -27.99
CA SER A 13 -26.51 -35.24 -27.42
C SER A 13 -27.93 -35.72 -27.16
N ARG A 14 -28.51 -35.36 -26.00
CA ARG A 14 -29.91 -35.66 -25.69
C ARG A 14 -30.72 -34.37 -25.55
N GLN A 15 -31.59 -34.11 -26.51
CA GLN A 15 -32.64 -33.09 -26.41
C GLN A 15 -33.84 -33.66 -25.64
N VAL A 16 -34.55 -32.80 -24.92
CA VAL A 16 -35.91 -33.05 -24.41
C VAL A 16 -36.67 -31.72 -24.51
N ALA A 17 -37.80 -31.72 -25.23
CA ALA A 17 -38.86 -30.70 -25.13
C ALA A 17 -39.83 -31.13 -24.00
N GLY A 18 -40.75 -30.33 -23.47
CA GLY A 18 -41.37 -29.07 -23.87
C GLY A 18 -42.67 -28.93 -23.05
N GLU A 19 -43.58 -28.02 -23.42
CA GLU A 19 -44.86 -27.76 -22.72
C GLU A 19 -44.69 -27.17 -21.29
N GLY A 20 -45.61 -26.38 -20.74
CA GLY A 20 -46.82 -25.76 -21.31
C GLY A 20 -47.30 -24.57 -20.47
N HIS A 21 -48.07 -23.65 -21.07
CA HIS A 21 -48.72 -22.52 -20.37
C HIS A 21 -50.10 -22.93 -19.83
N PRO A 22 -50.62 -22.24 -18.81
CA PRO A 22 -51.74 -21.32 -19.08
C PRO A 22 -51.58 -19.93 -18.42
N ALA A 23 -52.52 -19.02 -18.72
CA ALA A 23 -52.43 -17.59 -18.38
C ALA A 23 -53.47 -17.13 -17.33
N GLY A 24 -53.26 -15.92 -16.77
CA GLY A 24 -54.33 -15.18 -16.07
C GLY A 24 -53.82 -14.08 -15.12
N GLY A 25 -54.51 -12.94 -15.06
CA GLY A 25 -54.38 -11.96 -13.97
C GLY A 25 -53.76 -10.60 -14.31
N SER A 26 -54.52 -9.72 -14.98
CA SER A 26 -54.20 -8.29 -15.07
C SER A 26 -54.94 -7.49 -14.01
N ARG A 27 -54.24 -6.58 -13.29
CA ARG A 27 -54.83 -5.33 -12.77
C ARG A 27 -53.78 -4.29 -12.38
N ARG A 28 -54.19 -3.01 -12.44
CA ARG A 28 -53.42 -1.83 -12.01
C ARG A 28 -53.75 -1.48 -10.56
N GLY A 29 -52.83 -0.82 -9.84
CA GLY A 29 -53.09 -0.27 -8.51
C GLY A 29 -52.04 0.76 -8.07
N ALA A 30 -52.50 1.79 -7.34
CA ALA A 30 -51.68 2.79 -6.66
C ALA A 30 -50.67 2.11 -5.68
N ALA A 31 -49.46 2.61 -5.44
CA ALA A 31 -49.01 3.96 -5.09
C ALA A 31 -49.48 4.42 -3.70
N GLU A 32 -48.61 4.27 -2.69
CA GLU A 32 -48.76 4.95 -1.40
C GLU A 32 -47.38 5.14 -0.72
N VAL A 33 -47.26 6.21 0.09
CA VAL A 33 -46.03 6.60 0.82
C VAL A 33 -46.36 6.72 2.30
N PRO A 34 -45.67 6.00 3.21
CA PRO A 34 -45.82 6.21 4.64
C PRO A 34 -44.85 7.30 5.12
N SER A 35 -45.37 8.52 5.33
CA SER A 35 -44.68 9.60 6.05
C SER A 35 -45.30 9.80 7.44
N GLY A 36 -44.47 9.73 8.48
CA GLY A 36 -44.85 10.02 9.87
C GLY A 36 -45.19 8.78 10.72
N SER A 37 -45.29 8.91 12.06
CA SER A 37 -44.89 10.05 12.89
C SER A 37 -44.64 9.63 14.36
N LEU A 38 -43.91 10.49 15.09
CA LEU A 38 -44.02 10.73 16.54
C LEU A 38 -44.16 9.52 17.50
N ALA A 39 -43.08 9.23 18.22
CA ALA A 39 -43.16 8.76 19.61
C ALA A 39 -42.25 9.65 20.48
N ALA A 40 -42.83 10.37 21.44
CA ALA A 40 -42.10 11.30 22.31
C ALA A 40 -41.82 10.68 23.69
N GLY A 41 -40.59 10.82 24.17
CA GLY A 41 -40.14 10.32 25.49
C GLY A 41 -39.13 11.27 26.12
N GLY A 42 -39.59 12.43 26.59
CA GLY A 42 -38.71 13.50 27.06
C GLY A 42 -38.30 13.37 28.53
N ARG A 43 -37.03 13.72 28.82
CA ARG A 43 -36.64 14.25 30.13
C ARG A 43 -35.86 15.56 29.97
N ALA A 44 -36.52 16.63 30.39
CA ALA A 44 -35.89 17.90 30.76
C ALA A 44 -35.03 17.72 32.04
N ALA A 45 -34.12 18.62 32.41
CA ALA A 45 -33.35 19.64 31.68
C ALA A 45 -32.30 20.20 32.67
N HIS A 46 -31.28 20.93 32.20
CA HIS A 46 -30.95 22.23 32.79
C HIS A 46 -30.06 23.07 31.86
N ARG A 47 -30.45 24.34 31.72
CA ARG A 47 -29.61 25.46 31.26
C ARG A 47 -29.29 26.31 32.51
N PRO A 48 -28.19 27.10 32.51
CA PRO A 48 -28.24 28.41 31.86
C PRO A 48 -27.02 28.77 31.01
N ARG A 49 -27.21 29.73 30.10
CA ARG A 49 -26.14 30.61 29.64
C ARG A 49 -25.97 31.73 30.67
N GLN A 50 -24.75 32.21 30.88
CA GLN A 50 -24.51 33.60 31.29
C GLN A 50 -23.47 34.23 30.35
N ALA A 51 -23.41 35.56 30.35
CA ALA A 51 -22.59 36.34 29.44
C ALA A 51 -22.02 37.58 30.13
N ALA A 52 -20.94 38.12 29.54
CA ALA A 52 -20.46 39.49 29.69
C ALA A 52 -20.11 40.02 31.10
N ARG A 53 -18.81 39.98 31.42
CA ARG A 53 -17.96 41.10 31.88
C ARG A 53 -16.49 40.68 31.63
N GLY A 54 -15.52 41.58 31.47
CA GLY A 54 -15.05 42.55 32.46
C GLY A 54 -14.03 41.84 33.37
N GLU A 55 -12.79 42.30 33.56
CA GLU A 55 -12.17 43.58 33.20
C GLU A 55 -10.70 43.40 32.78
N ALA A 56 -10.10 44.43 32.19
CA ALA A 56 -8.64 44.57 32.10
C ALA A 56 -8.16 45.56 33.17
N ARG A 57 -6.89 45.48 33.60
CA ARG A 57 -6.08 46.66 34.03
C ARG A 57 -4.63 46.32 34.41
N HIS A 58 -3.72 47.17 33.90
CA HIS A 58 -2.49 47.71 34.55
C HIS A 58 -1.36 46.76 35.00
N ALA A 59 -0.08 47.17 35.02
CA ALA A 59 0.69 48.30 34.43
C ALA A 59 2.16 47.82 34.28
N GLN A 60 3.18 48.47 33.70
CA GLN A 60 3.61 49.87 33.57
C GLN A 60 4.49 49.99 32.27
N GLY A 61 4.94 51.15 31.76
CA GLY A 61 4.75 52.55 32.14
C GLY A 61 5.68 53.49 31.32
N ARG A 62 5.63 54.81 31.63
CA ARG A 62 6.42 55.94 31.08
C ARG A 62 6.25 56.31 29.58
N ARG A 63 5.56 57.44 29.38
CA ARG A 63 5.81 58.44 28.32
C ARG A 63 6.64 59.60 28.91
N HIS A 64 7.08 60.54 28.08
CA HIS A 64 7.28 61.95 28.48
C HIS A 64 6.55 62.89 27.50
N HIS A 65 6.28 64.12 27.93
CA HIS A 65 5.41 65.13 27.29
C HIS A 65 6.21 66.18 26.49
N HIS A 66 5.54 66.96 25.62
CA HIS A 66 5.22 68.39 25.83
C HIS A 66 4.19 68.90 24.79
N GLU A 67 3.65 70.11 24.95
CA GLU A 67 2.40 70.60 24.34
C GLU A 67 2.50 71.99 23.64
N HIS A 68 1.38 72.37 23.00
CA HIS A 68 0.95 73.65 22.35
C HIS A 68 1.12 74.95 23.19
N PRO A 69 0.72 76.19 22.76
CA PRO A 69 -0.07 76.68 21.59
C PRO A 69 0.63 77.87 20.82
N ASP A 70 0.05 78.82 20.05
CA ASP A 70 -1.34 79.09 19.56
C ASP A 70 -1.42 79.67 18.11
N ARG A 71 -1.35 81.00 17.90
CA ARG A 71 -1.76 81.73 16.66
C ARG A 71 -1.05 83.09 16.42
N GLY A 72 -1.06 83.52 15.15
CA GLY A 72 -1.51 84.87 14.73
C GLY A 72 -0.46 85.95 14.43
N GLY A 73 -0.80 86.90 13.55
CA GLY A 73 -0.09 88.19 13.42
C GLY A 73 0.33 88.59 11.99
N ASP A 74 -0.47 89.44 11.37
CA ASP A 74 -0.35 90.07 10.05
C ASP A 74 0.88 90.99 9.79
N HIS A 75 1.13 91.27 8.50
CA HIS A 75 1.91 92.40 7.94
C HIS A 75 3.46 92.42 8.22
N ASP A 76 4.32 93.13 7.48
CA ASP A 76 4.15 94.05 6.34
C ASP A 76 5.33 93.97 5.33
N PHE A 77 5.29 94.71 4.21
CA PHE A 77 6.36 94.80 3.20
C PHE A 77 7.57 95.63 3.65
N PRO A 78 8.79 95.35 3.11
CA PRO A 78 9.28 96.26 2.06
C PRO A 78 10.04 95.60 0.88
N ARG A 79 9.90 96.21 -0.30
CA ARG A 79 10.91 96.31 -1.38
C ARG A 79 11.48 97.75 -1.33
N PRO A 80 12.57 98.15 -2.02
CA PRO A 80 13.32 97.52 -3.12
C PRO A 80 14.85 97.40 -2.75
N ARG A 81 15.87 97.24 -3.60
CA ARG A 81 16.09 97.45 -5.06
C ARG A 81 16.95 96.34 -5.69
N SER A 82 16.96 96.35 -7.02
CA SER A 82 17.97 95.71 -7.87
C SER A 82 19.36 96.29 -7.64
N ASP A 83 20.38 95.44 -7.77
CA ASP A 83 21.59 95.77 -8.53
C ASP A 83 22.13 94.50 -9.21
N GLN A 84 22.88 94.67 -10.30
CA GLN A 84 23.38 93.56 -11.13
C GLN A 84 24.86 93.27 -10.83
N VAL A 85 25.18 92.01 -10.52
CA VAL A 85 26.55 91.50 -10.69
C VAL A 85 26.49 90.13 -11.37
N THR A 86 27.15 90.04 -12.53
CA THR A 86 27.26 88.82 -13.35
C THR A 86 28.26 87.84 -12.71
N GLY A 87 27.87 86.57 -12.53
CA GLY A 87 28.77 85.54 -12.03
C GLY A 87 28.18 84.14 -12.15
N ALA A 88 28.72 83.31 -13.04
CA ALA A 88 28.24 81.95 -13.27
C ALA A 88 29.17 80.91 -12.64
N ALA A 89 28.64 80.06 -11.74
CA ALA A 89 29.19 78.73 -11.46
C ALA A 89 28.19 77.82 -10.70
N THR A 90 27.88 76.69 -11.35
CA THR A 90 27.31 75.41 -10.85
C THR A 90 27.48 75.05 -9.37
N GLY A 91 26.47 74.40 -8.75
CA GLY A 91 26.61 73.88 -7.38
C GLY A 91 25.58 72.88 -6.80
N HIS A 92 24.65 72.28 -7.57
CA HIS A 92 23.68 71.33 -7.00
C HIS A 92 24.22 69.89 -6.87
N GLN A 93 24.10 69.32 -5.67
CA GLN A 93 23.95 67.88 -5.43
C GLN A 93 22.74 67.66 -4.51
N GLY A 94 21.90 66.63 -4.68
CA GLY A 94 21.94 65.56 -5.68
C GLY A 94 21.44 64.26 -5.06
N SER A 95 20.12 64.03 -5.05
CA SER A 95 19.53 62.86 -4.41
C SER A 95 19.90 61.55 -5.11
N ALA A 96 20.24 60.52 -4.32
CA ALA A 96 20.73 59.24 -4.82
C ALA A 96 19.62 58.38 -5.44
N PHE A 97 19.24 58.68 -6.69
CA PHE A 97 18.25 57.93 -7.44
C PHE A 97 18.75 56.52 -7.79
N THR A 98 18.06 55.48 -7.33
CA THR A 98 18.38 54.08 -7.60
C THR A 98 18.00 53.68 -9.03
N GLN A 99 18.92 53.83 -9.98
CA GLN A 99 18.63 53.50 -11.37
C GLN A 99 18.24 52.01 -11.56
N PRO A 100 17.12 51.71 -12.26
CA PRO A 100 16.65 50.35 -12.46
C PRO A 100 17.56 49.59 -13.42
N ARG A 101 18.10 48.45 -12.96
CA ARG A 101 19.05 47.60 -13.71
C ARG A 101 18.37 46.76 -14.80
N TRP A 102 17.70 47.40 -15.76
CA TRP A 102 17.02 46.74 -16.88
C TRP A 102 17.92 45.76 -17.67
N GLY A 103 19.21 46.09 -17.84
CA GLY A 103 20.18 45.19 -18.48
C GLY A 103 20.38 43.87 -17.73
N LEU A 104 20.41 43.91 -16.38
CA LEU A 104 20.50 42.72 -15.54
C LEU A 104 19.21 41.90 -15.64
N ILE A 105 18.05 42.54 -15.51
CA ILE A 105 16.73 41.88 -15.61
C ILE A 105 16.60 41.14 -16.95
N ARG A 106 17.02 41.77 -18.06
CA ARG A 106 17.01 41.14 -19.40
C ARG A 106 17.97 39.95 -19.51
N ARG A 107 19.16 40.01 -18.90
CA ARG A 107 20.10 38.86 -18.85
C ARG A 107 19.54 37.70 -18.03
N VAL A 108 19.01 37.97 -16.83
CA VAL A 108 18.36 36.97 -15.96
C VAL A 108 17.20 36.28 -16.69
N ALA A 109 16.32 37.07 -17.34
CA ALA A 109 15.20 36.55 -18.12
C ALA A 109 15.65 35.68 -19.30
N LEU A 110 16.71 36.07 -20.01
CA LEU A 110 17.25 35.28 -21.13
C LEU A 110 17.81 33.92 -20.67
N PHE A 111 18.59 33.88 -19.59
CA PHE A 111 19.08 32.62 -19.03
C PHE A 111 17.94 31.73 -18.52
N ALA A 112 16.93 32.31 -17.85
CA ALA A 112 15.75 31.57 -17.42
C ALA A 112 14.94 30.99 -18.59
N LEU A 113 14.81 31.72 -19.70
CA LEU A 113 14.15 31.26 -20.91
C LEU A 113 14.92 30.11 -21.57
N ILE A 114 16.25 30.22 -21.71
CA ILE A 114 17.11 29.16 -22.26
C ILE A 114 17.03 27.88 -21.41
N ALA A 115 17.06 28.01 -20.08
CA ALA A 115 16.93 26.87 -19.17
C ALA A 115 15.53 26.24 -19.19
N GLY A 116 14.47 27.05 -19.31
CA GLY A 116 13.10 26.55 -19.52
C GLY A 116 12.96 25.79 -20.84
N LEU A 117 13.58 26.27 -21.93
CA LEU A 117 13.61 25.58 -23.21
C LEU A 117 14.38 24.25 -23.12
N SER A 118 15.59 24.25 -22.55
CA SER A 118 16.41 23.05 -22.44
C SER A 118 15.76 21.98 -21.56
N ALA A 119 15.15 22.38 -20.43
CA ALA A 119 14.37 21.48 -19.59
C ALA A 119 13.15 20.90 -20.33
N THR A 120 12.51 21.67 -21.20
CA THR A 120 11.39 21.19 -22.03
C THR A 120 11.86 20.16 -23.07
N VAL A 121 12.99 20.42 -23.75
CA VAL A 121 13.62 19.49 -24.70
C VAL A 121 14.06 18.19 -24.00
N ILE A 122 14.75 18.29 -22.85
CA ILE A 122 15.12 17.14 -22.02
C ILE A 122 13.88 16.34 -21.60
N SER A 123 12.77 17.02 -21.27
CA SER A 123 11.49 16.38 -20.91
C SER A 123 10.78 15.69 -22.09
N GLN A 124 11.16 15.97 -23.34
CA GLN A 124 10.73 15.21 -24.52
C GLN A 124 11.65 14.03 -24.85
N ILE A 125 12.94 14.13 -24.53
CA ILE A 125 13.94 13.06 -24.75
C ILE A 125 13.78 11.93 -23.71
N LEU A 126 13.39 12.24 -22.48
CA LEU A 126 13.12 11.23 -21.46
C LEU A 126 11.88 10.37 -21.82
N PRO A 127 11.93 9.03 -21.64
CA PRO A 127 10.80 8.16 -21.95
C PRO A 127 9.59 8.49 -21.08
N ARG A 128 8.41 8.50 -21.69
CA ARG A 128 7.12 8.72 -21.01
C ARG A 128 6.78 7.47 -20.18
N VAL A 129 6.67 7.64 -18.86
CA VAL A 129 6.31 6.57 -17.92
C VAL A 129 4.86 6.75 -17.46
N TYR A 130 4.13 5.65 -17.43
CA TYR A 130 2.73 5.52 -17.08
C TYR A 130 2.59 4.63 -15.85
N ARG A 131 1.89 5.11 -14.82
CA ARG A 131 1.66 4.40 -13.56
C ARG A 131 0.23 3.88 -13.49
N ALA A 132 0.07 2.57 -13.41
CA ALA A 132 -1.18 1.96 -12.96
C ALA A 132 -1.02 1.48 -11.51
N ALA A 133 -2.12 1.31 -10.77
CA ALA A 133 -2.08 0.85 -9.39
C ALA A 133 -3.26 -0.09 -9.05
N VAL A 134 -3.00 -1.08 -8.21
CA VAL A 134 -4.00 -1.94 -7.56
C VAL A 134 -4.01 -1.61 -6.07
N LYS A 135 -5.19 -1.61 -5.45
CA LYS A 135 -5.35 -1.59 -3.99
C LYS A 135 -5.80 -2.96 -3.51
N ILE A 136 -5.02 -3.57 -2.62
CA ILE A 136 -5.42 -4.82 -1.93
C ILE A 136 -5.53 -4.59 -0.44
N LEU A 137 -6.41 -5.34 0.21
CA LEU A 137 -6.50 -5.48 1.66
C LEU A 137 -6.20 -6.93 2.02
N PRO A 138 -5.06 -7.22 2.69
CA PRO A 138 -4.80 -8.52 3.28
C PRO A 138 -5.99 -8.97 4.13
N SER A 139 -6.45 -10.20 3.94
CA SER A 139 -7.50 -10.78 4.75
C SER A 139 -6.84 -11.55 5.89
N ASP A 140 -7.00 -11.05 7.11
CA ASP A 140 -6.61 -11.79 8.31
C ASP A 140 -7.52 -13.01 8.47
N THR A 141 -7.11 -14.12 7.84
CA THR A 141 -7.51 -15.47 8.24
C THR A 141 -6.49 -15.98 9.25
N PRO A 142 -6.67 -15.72 10.57
CA PRO A 142 -5.85 -16.37 11.58
C PRO A 142 -6.05 -17.88 11.45
N VAL A 143 -4.97 -18.61 11.18
CA VAL A 143 -4.97 -20.08 11.17
C VAL A 143 -5.49 -20.55 12.53
N GLY A 144 -6.50 -21.42 12.52
CA GLY A 144 -7.49 -21.54 13.60
C GLY A 144 -6.94 -21.57 15.03
N LEU A 145 -7.59 -20.79 15.91
CA LEU A 145 -7.37 -20.76 17.36
C LEU A 145 -7.26 -22.19 17.92
N GLY A 146 -6.08 -22.56 18.41
CA GLY A 146 -5.80 -23.84 19.04
C GLY A 146 -4.66 -24.65 18.43
N LEU A 147 -4.39 -24.55 17.11
CA LEU A 147 -3.27 -25.28 16.51
C LEU A 147 -1.93 -24.58 16.74
N GLY A 148 -1.86 -23.26 16.49
CA GLY A 148 -0.61 -22.50 16.50
C GLY A 148 0.10 -22.52 17.85
N ASP A 149 -0.66 -22.47 18.95
CA ASP A 149 -0.12 -22.35 20.32
C ASP A 149 0.38 -23.70 20.85
N LEU A 150 -0.35 -24.80 20.59
CA LEU A 150 0.09 -26.16 20.90
C LEU A 150 1.24 -26.65 19.99
N LEU A 151 1.39 -26.09 18.79
CA LEU A 151 2.53 -26.38 17.91
C LEU A 151 3.73 -25.47 18.22
N ALA A 152 3.55 -24.27 18.79
CA ALA A 152 4.62 -23.35 19.17
C ALA A 152 5.58 -23.93 20.23
N THR A 153 5.10 -24.86 21.05
CA THR A 153 5.88 -25.60 22.06
C THR A 153 6.57 -26.85 21.51
N SER A 154 6.40 -27.18 20.23
CA SER A 154 6.98 -28.36 19.58
C SER A 154 8.07 -28.01 18.58
N ASP A 155 9.05 -28.92 18.38
CA ASP A 155 10.13 -28.77 17.39
C ASP A 155 9.61 -28.52 15.95
N LEU A 156 8.37 -28.93 15.66
CA LEU A 156 7.75 -28.71 14.36
C LEU A 156 7.59 -27.20 14.03
N SER A 157 7.53 -26.32 15.03
CA SER A 157 7.53 -24.87 14.79
C SER A 157 8.87 -24.33 14.28
N ALA A 158 9.99 -25.01 14.54
CA ALA A 158 11.26 -24.72 13.87
C ALA A 158 11.21 -25.16 12.40
N LEU A 159 10.59 -26.32 12.11
CA LEU A 159 10.45 -26.85 10.74
C LEU A 159 9.49 -26.02 9.87
N LEU A 160 8.36 -25.56 10.41
CA LEU A 160 7.39 -24.70 9.70
C LEU A 160 7.75 -23.21 9.70
N GLY A 161 8.90 -22.82 10.25
CA GLY A 161 9.30 -21.41 10.34
C GLY A 161 8.38 -20.54 11.21
N ALA A 162 7.62 -21.14 12.12
CA ALA A 162 6.54 -20.50 12.88
C ALA A 162 7.03 -19.64 14.06
N ARG A 163 8.15 -18.93 13.91
CA ARG A 163 8.69 -18.02 14.93
C ARG A 163 7.99 -16.66 14.89
N GLY A 164 7.15 -16.42 15.90
CA GLY A 164 6.71 -15.09 16.31
C GLY A 164 5.26 -14.77 15.93
N SER A 165 4.42 -14.65 16.96
CA SER A 165 3.15 -13.95 16.89
C SER A 165 3.37 -12.45 16.62
N GLY A 166 2.38 -11.78 16.02
CA GLY A 166 2.35 -10.31 15.94
C GLY A 166 3.05 -9.64 14.75
N GLN A 167 3.50 -10.37 13.72
CA GLN A 167 3.89 -9.72 12.46
C GLN A 167 2.65 -9.11 11.79
N ASN A 168 2.62 -7.78 11.66
CA ASN A 168 1.55 -7.06 10.98
C ASN A 168 1.53 -7.44 9.47
N PRO A 169 0.42 -7.98 8.92
CA PRO A 169 0.36 -8.44 7.53
C PRO A 169 0.78 -7.39 6.51
N ALA A 170 0.48 -6.11 6.78
CA ALA A 170 0.85 -4.99 5.91
C ALA A 170 2.37 -4.82 5.75
N LEU A 171 3.19 -5.39 6.65
CA LEU A 171 4.65 -5.39 6.57
C LEU A 171 5.22 -6.63 5.87
N THR A 172 4.56 -7.79 5.99
CA THR A 172 5.02 -9.05 5.37
C THR A 172 4.65 -9.14 3.88
N TYR A 173 3.44 -8.71 3.50
CA TYR A 173 2.95 -8.78 2.12
C TYR A 173 3.86 -8.08 1.08
N PRO A 174 4.45 -6.90 1.35
CA PRO A 174 5.40 -6.25 0.44
C PRO A 174 6.59 -7.13 0.03
N GLU A 175 7.14 -7.95 0.93
CA GLU A 175 8.23 -8.88 0.59
C GLU A 175 7.74 -10.10 -0.19
N ILE A 176 6.51 -10.59 0.07
CA ILE A 176 5.88 -11.66 -0.70
C ILE A 176 5.62 -11.20 -2.15
N ILE A 177 5.09 -9.99 -2.35
CA ILE A 177 4.87 -9.37 -3.66
C ILE A 177 6.19 -9.19 -4.43
N MET A 178 7.27 -8.88 -3.72
CA MET A 178 8.62 -8.72 -4.29
C MET A 178 9.42 -10.03 -4.38
N SER A 179 8.82 -11.17 -4.02
CA SER A 179 9.48 -12.48 -4.02
C SER A 179 9.74 -12.98 -5.44
N ARG A 180 10.82 -13.76 -5.61
CA ARG A 180 11.23 -14.27 -6.91
C ARG A 180 10.13 -15.09 -7.63
N PRO A 181 9.40 -16.04 -6.98
CA PRO A 181 8.39 -16.84 -7.66
C PRO A 181 7.22 -16.01 -8.22
N VAL A 182 6.75 -15.02 -7.46
CA VAL A 182 5.67 -14.11 -7.89
C VAL A 182 6.12 -13.24 -9.06
N LEU A 183 7.34 -12.69 -8.99
CA LEU A 183 7.91 -11.88 -10.07
C LEU A 183 8.20 -12.70 -11.34
N GLU A 184 8.65 -13.95 -11.22
CA GLU A 184 8.94 -14.82 -12.38
C GLU A 184 7.67 -15.23 -13.12
N ARG A 185 6.64 -15.73 -12.41
CA ARG A 185 5.32 -16.00 -13.01
C ARG A 185 4.72 -14.77 -13.72
N THR A 186 5.03 -13.57 -13.22
CA THR A 186 4.56 -12.29 -13.81
C THR A 186 5.33 -11.90 -15.07
N LEU A 187 6.56 -12.39 -15.28
CA LEU A 187 7.34 -12.18 -16.51
C LEU A 187 6.87 -13.06 -17.67
N ASP A 188 6.32 -14.24 -17.37
CA ASP A 188 5.83 -15.23 -18.34
C ASP A 188 4.43 -14.92 -18.88
N LEU A 189 3.67 -14.02 -18.25
CA LEU A 189 2.36 -13.59 -18.73
C LEU A 189 2.46 -13.02 -20.16
N MET A 190 1.53 -13.42 -21.04
CA MET A 190 1.36 -12.80 -22.35
C MET A 190 0.59 -11.49 -22.21
N ALA A 191 1.26 -10.35 -22.38
CA ALA A 191 0.58 -9.06 -22.43
C ALA A 191 -0.29 -8.97 -23.70
N PRO A 192 -1.51 -8.40 -23.61
CA PRO A 192 -2.36 -8.18 -24.77
C PRO A 192 -1.71 -7.25 -25.79
N ALA A 193 -2.21 -7.26 -27.02
CA ALA A 193 -1.77 -6.30 -28.03
C ALA A 193 -2.30 -4.89 -27.69
N SER A 194 -1.40 -3.92 -27.56
CA SER A 194 -1.72 -2.50 -27.39
C SER A 194 -1.58 -1.75 -28.73
N PRO A 195 -2.15 -0.53 -28.86
CA PRO A 195 -2.00 0.31 -30.05
C PRO A 195 -0.54 0.63 -30.45
N LYS A 196 0.45 0.35 -29.59
CA LYS A 196 1.88 0.51 -29.89
C LYS A 196 2.59 -0.82 -30.19
N HIS A 197 2.06 -1.94 -29.72
CA HIS A 197 2.81 -3.18 -29.52
C HIS A 197 1.95 -4.43 -29.68
N ALA A 198 2.33 -5.35 -30.57
CA ALA A 198 1.72 -6.68 -30.64
C ALA A 198 1.89 -7.46 -29.32
N SER A 199 1.00 -8.44 -29.10
CA SER A 199 1.03 -9.32 -27.93
C SER A 199 2.37 -10.05 -27.80
N ARG A 200 2.90 -10.12 -26.57
CA ARG A 200 4.23 -10.64 -26.23
C ARG A 200 4.34 -10.89 -24.73
N SER A 201 5.30 -11.73 -24.31
CA SER A 201 5.56 -11.92 -22.88
C SER A 201 5.93 -10.61 -22.17
N VAL A 202 5.58 -10.48 -20.90
CA VAL A 202 5.97 -9.32 -20.07
C VAL A 202 7.49 -9.16 -20.05
N LEU A 203 8.26 -10.26 -20.02
CA LEU A 203 9.73 -10.25 -20.17
C LEU A 203 10.22 -9.53 -21.44
N ALA A 204 9.56 -9.78 -22.59
CA ALA A 204 9.84 -9.09 -23.84
C ALA A 204 9.26 -7.66 -23.86
N ALA A 205 8.17 -7.41 -23.11
CA ALA A 205 7.54 -6.11 -22.98
C ALA A 205 8.42 -5.09 -22.25
N ILE A 206 9.06 -5.50 -21.15
CA ILE A 206 10.01 -4.67 -20.37
C ILE A 206 11.39 -4.51 -21.04
N GLY A 207 11.58 -5.07 -22.24
CA GLY A 207 12.73 -4.82 -23.10
C GLY A 207 14.00 -5.62 -22.81
N ILE A 208 13.92 -6.72 -22.05
CA ILE A 208 15.10 -7.55 -21.73
C ILE A 208 15.52 -8.39 -22.94
N LYS A 209 16.65 -8.01 -23.54
CA LYS A 209 17.36 -8.79 -24.56
C LYS A 209 18.44 -9.66 -23.91
N GLY A 210 18.77 -10.79 -24.53
CA GLY A 210 19.82 -11.70 -24.06
C GLY A 210 19.90 -12.98 -24.88
N LYS A 211 21.09 -13.58 -24.97
CA LYS A 211 21.33 -14.83 -25.73
C LYS A 211 21.00 -16.09 -24.91
N MET A 212 21.37 -16.11 -23.62
CA MET A 212 21.08 -17.25 -22.73
C MET A 212 19.69 -17.13 -22.06
N PRO A 213 18.97 -18.24 -21.78
CA PRO A 213 17.67 -18.23 -21.12
C PRO A 213 17.68 -17.74 -19.65
N ALA A 214 18.37 -18.42 -18.74
CA ALA A 214 18.36 -18.11 -17.29
C ALA A 214 18.73 -16.64 -17.02
N ASP A 215 19.78 -16.22 -17.70
CA ASP A 215 20.35 -14.87 -17.74
C ASP A 215 19.33 -13.76 -18.09
N ARG A 216 18.30 -14.09 -18.89
CA ARG A 216 17.18 -13.17 -19.19
C ARG A 216 16.19 -13.07 -18.03
N TYR A 217 15.84 -14.17 -17.36
CA TYR A 217 14.92 -14.15 -16.23
C TYR A 217 15.48 -13.32 -15.06
N ASP A 218 16.74 -13.52 -14.68
CA ASP A 218 17.33 -12.74 -13.59
C ASP A 218 17.45 -11.25 -13.93
N ARG A 219 17.68 -10.89 -15.19
CA ARG A 219 17.60 -9.48 -15.63
C ARG A 219 16.16 -8.98 -15.66
N GLY A 220 15.20 -9.83 -16.01
CA GLY A 220 13.76 -9.57 -15.92
C GLY A 220 13.31 -9.25 -14.51
N VAL A 221 13.58 -10.12 -13.54
CA VAL A 221 13.22 -9.94 -12.12
C VAL A 221 13.85 -8.67 -11.56
N ARG A 222 15.15 -8.46 -11.78
CA ARG A 222 15.86 -7.23 -11.34
C ARG A 222 15.38 -5.95 -12.03
N LYS A 223 14.77 -6.04 -13.22
CA LYS A 223 14.14 -4.91 -13.91
C LYS A 223 12.73 -4.68 -13.38
N LEU A 224 11.90 -5.71 -13.28
CA LEU A 224 10.52 -5.66 -12.80
C LEU A 224 10.44 -5.16 -11.34
N ARG A 225 11.32 -5.62 -10.45
CA ARG A 225 11.47 -5.10 -9.07
C ARG A 225 11.81 -3.60 -8.99
N LYS A 226 12.29 -2.99 -10.08
CA LYS A 226 12.52 -1.53 -10.20
C LYS A 226 11.37 -0.78 -10.87
N LEU A 227 10.38 -1.47 -11.42
CA LEU A 227 9.16 -0.89 -12.01
C LEU A 227 7.97 -0.96 -11.03
N ILE A 228 7.95 -1.98 -10.17
CA ILE A 228 6.95 -2.12 -9.09
C ILE A 228 7.33 -1.18 -7.93
N THR A 229 6.33 -0.57 -7.29
CA THR A 229 6.44 0.15 -6.03
C THR A 229 5.27 -0.26 -5.14
N VAL A 230 5.54 -0.96 -4.03
CA VAL A 230 4.54 -1.33 -3.03
C VAL A 230 4.57 -0.31 -1.88
N ARG A 231 3.38 0.09 -1.40
CA ARG A 231 3.20 1.06 -0.31
C ARG A 231 2.11 0.59 0.65
N PRO A 232 2.47 -0.06 1.78
CA PRO A 232 1.49 -0.40 2.81
C PRO A 232 1.07 0.84 3.61
N ASN A 233 -0.21 0.93 3.96
CA ASN A 233 -0.73 1.92 4.91
C ASN A 233 -1.10 1.23 6.23
N PRO A 234 -0.24 1.26 7.27
CA PRO A 234 -0.49 0.55 8.52
C PRO A 234 -1.67 1.12 9.33
N ARG A 235 -2.26 2.27 8.95
CA ARG A 235 -3.48 2.81 9.57
C ARG A 235 -4.77 2.26 8.97
N SER A 236 -4.73 1.67 7.77
CA SER A 236 -5.92 1.17 7.08
C SER A 236 -5.80 -0.28 6.59
N GLY A 237 -4.66 -0.95 6.78
CA GLY A 237 -4.37 -2.29 6.27
C GLY A 237 -4.13 -2.37 4.75
N ILE A 238 -4.73 -1.45 3.97
CA ILE A 238 -4.62 -1.35 2.51
C ILE A 238 -3.15 -1.23 2.07
N ILE A 239 -2.81 -1.97 1.02
CA ILE A 239 -1.52 -1.94 0.33
C ILE A 239 -1.75 -1.41 -1.09
N ASP A 240 -1.10 -0.28 -1.40
CA ASP A 240 -1.07 0.31 -2.74
C ASP A 240 0.09 -0.30 -3.55
N ILE A 241 -0.23 -1.06 -4.59
CA ILE A 241 0.75 -1.69 -5.50
C ILE A 241 0.74 -0.89 -6.81
N SER A 242 1.82 -0.15 -7.10
CA SER A 242 1.97 0.62 -8.35
C SER A 242 2.96 -0.04 -9.31
N VAL A 243 2.70 0.03 -10.63
CA VAL A 243 3.63 -0.42 -11.67
C VAL A 243 3.87 0.70 -12.69
N ASP A 244 5.15 1.05 -12.87
CA ASP A 244 5.64 2.10 -13.78
C ASP A 244 6.19 1.48 -15.09
N THR A 245 5.52 1.67 -16.23
CA THR A 245 6.03 1.22 -17.55
C THR A 245 5.88 2.29 -18.64
N ASN A 246 6.38 2.04 -19.86
CA ASN A 246 6.28 2.99 -20.97
C ASN A 246 4.92 2.96 -21.71
N ASP A 247 3.99 2.10 -21.30
CA ASP A 247 2.71 1.88 -21.97
C ASP A 247 1.57 1.71 -20.95
N PRO A 248 0.49 2.53 -20.98
CA PRO A 248 -0.53 2.50 -19.94
C PRO A 248 -1.24 1.14 -19.81
N GLU A 249 -1.47 0.44 -20.92
CA GLU A 249 -2.08 -0.90 -20.93
C GLU A 249 -1.15 -1.95 -20.30
N LEU A 250 0.15 -1.92 -20.62
CA LEU A 250 1.13 -2.81 -20.00
C LEU A 250 1.25 -2.56 -18.50
N SER A 251 1.22 -1.29 -18.05
CA SER A 251 1.25 -0.97 -16.62
C SER A 251 0.05 -1.57 -15.88
N ALA A 252 -1.16 -1.47 -16.45
CA ALA A 252 -2.37 -2.03 -15.84
C ALA A 252 -2.38 -3.57 -15.88
N PHE A 253 -2.02 -4.17 -17.01
CA PHE A 253 -1.93 -5.62 -17.18
C PHE A 253 -0.94 -6.25 -16.21
N VAL A 254 0.29 -5.70 -16.11
CA VAL A 254 1.30 -6.21 -15.18
C VAL A 254 0.90 -5.99 -13.72
N ALA A 255 0.21 -4.89 -13.39
CA ALA A 255 -0.26 -4.64 -12.03
C ALA A 255 -1.37 -5.64 -11.59
N ASN A 256 -2.34 -5.92 -12.45
CA ASN A 256 -3.38 -6.92 -12.17
C ASN A 256 -2.79 -8.35 -12.14
N GLY A 257 -2.04 -8.74 -13.19
CA GLY A 257 -1.44 -10.07 -13.28
C GLY A 257 -0.43 -10.39 -12.17
N LEU A 258 0.25 -9.37 -11.61
CA LEU A 258 1.08 -9.52 -10.41
C LEU A 258 0.25 -9.93 -9.18
N VAL A 259 -0.95 -9.37 -9.05
CA VAL A 259 -1.88 -9.65 -7.94
C VAL A 259 -2.59 -10.99 -8.15
N ASP A 260 -2.94 -11.35 -9.38
CA ASP A 260 -3.44 -12.69 -9.70
C ASP A 260 -2.39 -13.76 -9.38
N ASN A 261 -1.12 -13.54 -9.77
CA ASN A 261 0.00 -14.42 -9.45
C ASN A 261 0.31 -14.48 -7.94
N LEU A 262 0.13 -13.38 -7.20
CA LEU A 262 0.21 -13.36 -5.74
C LEU A 262 -0.86 -14.25 -5.11
N ASN A 263 -2.10 -14.19 -5.60
CA ASN A 263 -3.17 -15.06 -5.11
C ASN A 263 -2.85 -16.55 -5.37
N GLN A 264 -2.43 -16.89 -6.59
CA GLN A 264 -2.04 -18.26 -6.93
C GLN A 264 -0.87 -18.75 -6.06
N PHE A 265 0.17 -17.92 -5.86
CA PHE A 265 1.30 -18.28 -4.99
C PHE A 265 0.87 -18.48 -3.51
N ASN A 266 -0.02 -17.63 -3.00
CA ASN A 266 -0.55 -17.77 -1.64
C ASN A 266 -1.43 -19.03 -1.49
N LEU A 267 -2.16 -19.43 -2.53
CA LEU A 267 -2.92 -20.68 -2.56
C LEU A 267 -1.98 -21.90 -2.57
N ASP A 268 -0.99 -21.95 -3.48
CA ASP A 268 0.02 -23.02 -3.54
C ASP A 268 0.71 -23.24 -2.17
N VAL A 269 1.14 -22.13 -1.54
CA VAL A 269 1.83 -22.15 -0.25
C VAL A 269 0.90 -22.57 0.88
N ARG A 270 -0.38 -22.17 0.87
CA ARG A 270 -1.35 -22.63 1.88
C ARG A 270 -1.67 -24.10 1.70
N GLU A 271 -1.95 -24.58 0.49
CA GLU A 271 -2.24 -26.00 0.22
C GLU A 271 -1.07 -26.88 0.70
N SER A 272 0.15 -26.54 0.30
CA SER A 272 1.36 -27.25 0.71
C SER A 272 1.55 -27.26 2.23
N ARG A 273 1.24 -26.15 2.92
CA ARG A 273 1.36 -26.05 4.38
C ARG A 273 0.26 -26.83 5.10
N SER A 274 -1.01 -26.70 4.67
CA SER A 274 -2.13 -27.43 5.26
C SER A 274 -1.96 -28.93 5.10
N ARG A 275 -1.51 -29.40 3.92
CA ARG A 275 -1.17 -30.81 3.67
C ARG A 275 -0.06 -31.31 4.59
N ALA A 276 1.01 -30.54 4.78
CA ALA A 276 2.09 -30.90 5.70
C ALA A 276 1.58 -31.02 7.16
N VAL A 277 0.74 -30.07 7.61
CA VAL A 277 0.12 -30.11 8.95
C VAL A 277 -0.80 -31.31 9.10
N ARG A 278 -1.71 -31.58 8.15
CA ARG A 278 -2.61 -32.74 8.18
C ARG A 278 -1.82 -34.05 8.26
N THR A 279 -0.79 -34.20 7.43
CA THR A 279 0.05 -35.41 7.37
C THR A 279 0.88 -35.61 8.65
N PHE A 280 1.34 -34.53 9.29
CA PHE A 280 2.00 -34.62 10.61
C PHE A 280 1.02 -35.07 11.71
N VAL A 281 -0.16 -34.46 11.78
CA VAL A 281 -1.17 -34.81 12.80
C VAL A 281 -1.71 -36.23 12.58
N GLU A 282 -1.85 -36.67 11.33
CA GLU A 282 -2.19 -38.05 10.92
C GLU A 282 -1.15 -39.06 11.45
N GLY A 283 0.14 -38.77 11.29
CA GLY A 283 1.22 -39.61 11.84
C GLY A 283 1.18 -39.69 13.37
N ARG A 284 1.04 -38.54 14.06
CA ARG A 284 0.93 -38.50 15.53
C ARG A 284 -0.33 -39.20 16.05
N LEU A 285 -1.46 -39.08 15.35
CA LEU A 285 -2.71 -39.75 15.69
C LEU A 285 -2.56 -41.27 15.60
N HIS A 286 -1.87 -41.78 14.56
CA HIS A 286 -1.57 -43.21 14.42
C HIS A 286 -0.63 -43.72 15.52
N GLU A 287 0.42 -42.97 15.86
CA GLU A 287 1.34 -43.28 16.95
C GLU A 287 0.62 -43.34 18.31
N THR A 288 -0.21 -42.35 18.65
CA THR A 288 -1.01 -42.36 19.88
C THR A 288 -2.06 -43.47 19.89
N ALA A 289 -2.65 -43.83 18.75
CA ALA A 289 -3.59 -44.96 18.66
C ALA A 289 -2.91 -46.30 19.00
N GLN A 290 -1.66 -46.51 18.55
CA GLN A 290 -0.88 -47.70 18.93
C GLN A 290 -0.53 -47.69 20.43
N THR A 291 -0.10 -46.55 20.97
CA THR A 291 0.23 -46.41 22.40
C THR A 291 -0.99 -46.64 23.30
N LEU A 292 -2.17 -46.14 22.91
CA LEU A 292 -3.44 -46.36 23.61
C LEU A 292 -3.83 -47.84 23.60
N ALA A 293 -3.80 -48.51 22.44
CA ALA A 293 -4.11 -49.94 22.36
C ALA A 293 -3.16 -50.80 23.21
N ALA A 294 -1.88 -50.40 23.31
CA ALA A 294 -0.91 -51.08 24.16
C ALA A 294 -1.18 -50.87 25.66
N SER A 295 -1.60 -49.67 26.09
CA SER A 295 -1.96 -49.44 27.50
C SER A 295 -3.30 -50.10 27.87
N GLU A 296 -4.26 -50.16 26.95
CA GLU A 296 -5.53 -50.88 27.10
C GLU A 296 -5.33 -52.40 27.25
N GLU A 297 -4.47 -53.03 26.43
CA GLU A 297 -4.16 -54.46 26.61
C GLU A 297 -3.33 -54.69 27.87
N ALA A 298 -2.38 -53.82 28.24
CA ALA A 298 -1.64 -53.95 29.50
C ALA A 298 -2.56 -53.91 30.74
N LEU A 299 -3.52 -52.97 30.77
CA LEU A 299 -4.56 -52.90 31.80
C LEU A 299 -5.48 -54.13 31.78
N THR A 300 -5.82 -54.64 30.59
CA THR A 300 -6.65 -55.83 30.42
C THR A 300 -5.94 -57.10 30.89
N GLN A 301 -4.66 -57.27 30.54
CA GLN A 301 -3.81 -58.36 31.00
C GLN A 301 -3.62 -58.29 32.52
N PHE A 302 -3.37 -57.11 33.09
CA PHE A 302 -3.29 -56.94 34.53
C PHE A 302 -4.59 -57.39 35.24
N ARG A 303 -5.76 -56.95 34.75
CA ARG A 303 -7.06 -57.35 35.30
C ARG A 303 -7.34 -58.85 35.16
N ARG A 304 -6.98 -59.47 34.03
CA ARG A 304 -7.10 -60.92 33.80
C ARG A 304 -6.20 -61.74 34.72
N SER A 305 -4.96 -61.30 34.95
CA SER A 305 -4.02 -61.98 35.85
C SER A 305 -4.37 -61.79 37.33
N ASN A 306 -4.97 -60.65 37.71
CA ASN A 306 -5.20 -60.25 39.10
C ASN A 306 -6.70 -60.19 39.47
N MET A 307 -7.49 -61.20 39.11
CA MET A 307 -8.95 -61.25 39.34
C MET A 307 -9.44 -61.05 40.80
N ARG A 308 -8.54 -60.96 41.79
CA ARG A 308 -8.85 -60.74 43.22
C ARG A 308 -8.08 -59.55 43.84
N VAL A 309 -8.00 -58.43 43.11
CA VAL A 309 -7.31 -57.18 43.52
C VAL A 309 -7.65 -56.71 44.95
N GLY A 310 -8.91 -56.83 45.37
CA GLY A 310 -9.48 -56.11 46.52
C GLY A 310 -8.84 -56.35 47.90
N ASN A 311 -8.03 -57.39 48.07
CA ASN A 311 -7.33 -57.69 49.33
C ASN A 311 -5.85 -57.25 49.33
N ALA A 312 -5.36 -56.65 48.24
CA ALA A 312 -3.94 -56.32 48.06
C ALA A 312 -3.76 -54.85 47.64
N PRO A 313 -3.52 -53.91 48.58
CA PRO A 313 -3.43 -52.48 48.29
C PRO A 313 -2.43 -52.10 47.19
N GLN A 314 -1.32 -52.84 47.06
CA GLN A 314 -0.33 -52.63 46.00
C GLN A 314 -0.90 -52.90 44.60
N LEU A 315 -1.77 -53.91 44.44
CA LEU A 315 -2.41 -54.21 43.16
C LEU A 315 -3.49 -53.20 42.79
N ILE A 316 -4.13 -52.56 43.79
CA ILE A 316 -5.08 -51.46 43.57
C ILE A 316 -4.34 -50.25 42.98
N LEU A 317 -3.25 -49.83 43.64
CA LEU A 317 -2.42 -48.69 43.19
C LEU A 317 -1.83 -48.89 41.79
N GLU A 318 -1.40 -50.11 41.44
CA GLU A 318 -0.90 -50.42 40.09
C GLU A 318 -2.03 -50.44 39.05
N GLN A 319 -3.24 -50.92 39.39
CA GLN A 319 -4.39 -50.81 38.52
C GLN A 319 -4.76 -49.32 38.27
N GLU A 320 -4.72 -48.48 39.30
CA GLU A 320 -4.95 -47.03 39.17
C GLU A 320 -3.84 -46.35 38.34
N ARG A 321 -2.60 -46.84 38.36
CA ARG A 321 -1.52 -46.35 37.51
C ARG A 321 -1.79 -46.66 36.04
N LEU A 322 -2.15 -47.91 35.73
CA LEU A 322 -2.49 -48.35 34.37
C LEU A 322 -3.78 -47.70 33.84
N GLN A 323 -4.79 -47.51 34.70
CA GLN A 323 -6.04 -46.82 34.36
C GLN A 323 -5.77 -45.35 33.98
N ARG A 324 -4.95 -44.62 34.76
CA ARG A 324 -4.56 -43.23 34.44
C ARG A 324 -3.75 -43.10 33.16
N GLU A 325 -2.91 -44.09 32.82
CA GLU A 325 -2.20 -44.13 31.54
C GLU A 325 -3.18 -44.27 30.37
N VAL A 326 -4.15 -45.21 30.44
CA VAL A 326 -5.20 -45.36 29.42
C VAL A 326 -6.04 -44.09 29.28
N GLU A 327 -6.36 -43.41 30.39
CA GLU A 327 -7.09 -42.14 30.39
C GLU A 327 -6.29 -41.02 29.70
N ALA A 328 -5.01 -40.84 30.04
CA ALA A 328 -4.14 -39.84 29.43
C ALA A 328 -3.95 -40.06 27.91
N GLN A 329 -3.72 -41.30 27.49
CA GLN A 329 -3.63 -41.65 26.06
C GLN A 329 -4.98 -41.46 25.34
N SER A 330 -6.10 -41.73 26.01
CA SER A 330 -7.45 -41.50 25.48
C SER A 330 -7.75 -40.01 25.25
N GLU A 331 -7.34 -39.14 26.17
CA GLU A 331 -7.49 -37.69 26.02
C GLU A 331 -6.61 -37.14 24.90
N LEU A 332 -5.34 -37.58 24.83
CA LEU A 332 -4.42 -37.21 23.74
C LEU A 332 -4.94 -37.68 22.37
N TYR A 333 -5.45 -38.90 22.27
CA TYR A 333 -6.06 -39.43 21.05
C TYR A 333 -7.25 -38.57 20.59
N ARG A 334 -8.20 -38.26 21.49
CA ARG A 334 -9.37 -37.42 21.20
C ARG A 334 -8.97 -36.01 20.76
N LEU A 335 -7.94 -35.43 21.40
CA LEU A 335 -7.38 -34.14 21.01
C LEU A 335 -6.81 -34.21 19.58
N LEU A 336 -5.92 -35.17 19.30
CA LEU A 336 -5.31 -35.35 17.98
C LEU A 336 -6.35 -35.63 16.88
N GLN A 337 -7.40 -36.41 17.17
CA GLN A 337 -8.50 -36.67 16.24
C GLN A 337 -9.24 -35.35 15.88
N LYS A 338 -9.51 -34.50 16.87
CA LYS A 338 -10.10 -33.17 16.63
C LYS A 338 -9.17 -32.28 15.78
N GLN A 339 -7.87 -32.30 16.06
CA GLN A 339 -6.90 -31.53 15.27
C GLN A 339 -6.73 -32.08 13.83
N PHE A 340 -6.86 -33.39 13.62
CA PHE A 340 -6.80 -34.01 12.30
C PHE A 340 -7.96 -33.55 11.41
N GLU A 341 -9.20 -33.62 11.90
CA GLU A 341 -10.36 -33.14 11.14
C GLU A 341 -10.30 -31.62 10.90
N GLN A 342 -9.80 -30.84 11.86
CA GLN A 342 -9.57 -29.40 11.68
C GLN A 342 -8.51 -29.11 10.60
N ALA A 343 -7.41 -29.87 10.55
CA ALA A 343 -6.37 -29.74 9.53
C ALA A 343 -6.86 -30.20 8.15
N ARG A 344 -7.69 -31.24 8.09
CA ARG A 344 -8.34 -31.75 6.88
C ARG A 344 -9.32 -30.72 6.29
N ILE A 345 -10.11 -30.04 7.13
CA ILE A 345 -10.97 -28.93 6.71
C ILE A 345 -10.13 -27.79 6.13
N GLU A 346 -9.01 -27.42 6.77
CA GLU A 346 -8.15 -26.32 6.34
C GLU A 346 -7.23 -26.68 5.13
N GLU A 347 -7.05 -27.96 4.79
CA GLU A 347 -6.48 -28.38 3.50
C GLU A 347 -7.50 -28.24 2.35
N GLN A 348 -8.79 -28.43 2.63
CA GLN A 348 -9.89 -28.31 1.65
C GLN A 348 -10.48 -26.88 1.54
N ARG A 349 -9.87 -25.89 2.17
CA ARG A 349 -10.47 -24.56 2.35
C ARG A 349 -10.07 -23.55 1.28
N ASP A 350 -10.97 -23.30 0.34
CA ASP A 350 -10.85 -22.26 -0.69
C ASP A 350 -11.28 -20.86 -0.17
N THR A 351 -10.52 -20.29 0.77
CA THR A 351 -10.67 -18.88 1.18
C THR A 351 -9.61 -18.00 0.50
N PRO A 352 -9.94 -16.84 -0.10
CA PRO A 352 -8.94 -15.93 -0.65
C PRO A 352 -8.08 -15.32 0.47
N SER A 353 -6.80 -15.09 0.19
CA SER A 353 -5.85 -14.54 1.18
C SER A 353 -5.92 -13.01 1.33
N PHE A 354 -6.49 -12.32 0.35
CA PHE A 354 -6.70 -10.88 0.34
C PHE A 354 -7.89 -10.50 -0.54
N THR A 355 -8.44 -9.31 -0.33
CA THR A 355 -9.48 -8.72 -1.17
C THR A 355 -8.89 -7.62 -2.05
N VAL A 356 -9.18 -7.62 -3.35
CA VAL A 356 -8.88 -6.49 -4.23
C VAL A 356 -9.96 -5.42 -4.04
N ILE A 357 -9.56 -4.22 -3.60
CA ILE A 357 -10.45 -3.06 -3.42
C ILE A 357 -10.59 -2.29 -4.75
N GLU A 358 -9.48 -2.09 -5.45
CA GLU A 358 -9.42 -1.31 -6.69
C GLU A 358 -8.46 -2.02 -7.65
N ALA A 359 -8.96 -2.49 -8.79
CA ALA A 359 -8.16 -3.10 -9.85
C ALA A 359 -7.49 -2.03 -10.72
N ALA A 360 -6.34 -2.35 -11.32
CA ALA A 360 -5.58 -1.40 -12.12
C ALA A 360 -6.24 -1.12 -13.48
N VAL A 361 -6.51 0.16 -13.74
CA VAL A 361 -7.03 0.69 -15.00
C VAL A 361 -5.91 1.40 -15.77
N PRO A 362 -5.84 1.32 -17.12
CA PRO A 362 -4.84 2.03 -17.92
C PRO A 362 -4.86 3.55 -17.69
N PRO A 363 -3.74 4.18 -17.24
CA PRO A 363 -3.72 5.58 -16.85
C PRO A 363 -3.74 6.55 -18.05
N MET A 364 -4.72 7.45 -18.09
CA MET A 364 -4.86 8.47 -19.14
C MET A 364 -3.74 9.52 -19.18
N ARG A 365 -2.98 9.70 -18.08
CA ARG A 365 -1.92 10.72 -17.96
C ARG A 365 -0.57 10.06 -17.69
N ARG A 366 0.50 10.62 -18.27
CA ARG A 366 1.89 10.24 -17.95
C ARG A 366 2.19 10.58 -16.49
N TYR A 367 2.86 9.67 -15.78
CA TYR A 367 3.36 9.89 -14.42
C TYR A 367 4.71 10.62 -14.42
N LYS A 368 5.60 10.30 -15.37
CA LYS A 368 6.89 10.98 -15.58
C LYS A 368 7.17 11.17 -17.09
N PRO A 369 7.99 12.17 -17.49
CA PRO A 369 8.45 13.29 -16.68
C PRO A 369 7.35 14.35 -16.45
N SER A 370 7.43 15.00 -15.28
CA SER A 370 6.55 16.09 -14.83
C SER A 370 6.98 17.43 -15.44
N THR A 371 6.66 17.65 -16.71
CA THR A 371 7.09 18.83 -17.51
C THR A 371 7.01 20.17 -16.77
N ILE A 372 5.91 20.44 -16.05
CA ILE A 372 5.70 21.71 -15.32
C ILE A 372 6.71 21.86 -14.17
N LEU A 373 6.87 20.80 -13.36
CA LEU A 373 7.79 20.80 -12.21
C LEU A 373 9.25 20.91 -12.68
N ASN A 374 9.59 20.22 -13.77
CA ASN A 374 10.93 20.28 -14.37
C ASN A 374 11.24 21.68 -14.92
N ALA A 375 10.28 22.32 -15.60
CA ALA A 375 10.43 23.68 -16.11
C ALA A 375 10.56 24.72 -14.97
N ALA A 376 9.75 24.59 -13.91
CA ALA A 376 9.83 25.44 -12.73
C ALA A 376 11.19 25.31 -12.00
N GLY A 377 11.67 24.08 -11.83
CA GLY A 377 13.00 23.82 -11.24
C GLY A 377 14.14 24.39 -12.07
N ALA A 378 14.07 24.27 -13.40
CA ALA A 378 15.08 24.84 -14.31
C ALA A 378 15.06 26.38 -14.33
N ALA A 379 13.88 27.00 -14.30
CA ALA A 379 13.73 28.44 -14.20
C ALA A 379 14.28 28.98 -12.87
N ALA A 380 14.02 28.29 -11.74
CA ALA A 380 14.57 28.64 -10.43
C ALA A 380 16.11 28.50 -10.38
N ALA A 381 16.65 27.41 -10.93
CA ALA A 381 18.10 27.20 -11.00
C ALA A 381 18.80 28.27 -11.86
N ALA A 382 18.20 28.65 -13.00
CA ALA A 382 18.73 29.71 -13.86
C ALA A 382 18.62 31.10 -13.24
N ALA A 383 17.54 31.41 -12.52
CA ALA A 383 17.41 32.65 -11.77
C ALA A 383 18.49 32.75 -10.67
N PHE A 384 18.73 31.68 -9.92
CA PHE A 384 19.80 31.62 -8.93
C PHE A 384 21.18 31.80 -9.57
N LEU A 385 21.49 31.08 -10.64
CA LEU A 385 22.78 31.14 -11.32
C LEU A 385 23.03 32.54 -11.93
N ALA A 386 22.00 33.19 -12.47
CA ALA A 386 22.10 34.57 -12.96
C ALA A 386 22.29 35.60 -11.83
N VAL A 387 21.71 35.39 -10.64
CA VAL A 387 22.01 36.21 -9.45
C VAL A 387 23.45 36.02 -9.00
N VAL A 388 23.96 34.79 -8.96
CA VAL A 388 25.36 34.49 -8.60
C VAL A 388 26.33 35.15 -9.59
N MET A 389 26.10 35.02 -10.90
CA MET A 389 26.93 35.69 -11.91
C MET A 389 26.88 37.23 -11.77
N SER A 390 25.72 37.80 -11.43
CA SER A 390 25.56 39.24 -11.18
C SER A 390 26.26 39.74 -9.90
N LEU A 391 26.68 38.85 -8.99
CA LEU A 391 27.48 39.18 -7.82
C LEU A 391 28.99 39.06 -8.11
N ILE A 392 29.35 38.25 -9.12
CA ILE A 392 30.74 38.02 -9.57
C ILE A 392 31.17 39.06 -10.61
N GLU A 393 30.26 39.62 -11.42
CA GLU A 393 30.58 40.74 -12.33
C GLU A 393 31.14 41.95 -11.55
N PRO A 394 32.41 42.36 -11.78
CA PRO A 394 33.04 43.41 -11.00
C PRO A 394 32.40 44.77 -11.28
N LYS A 395 32.13 45.55 -10.23
CA LYS A 395 31.56 46.92 -10.29
C LYS A 395 32.60 47.95 -10.76
N GLY A 396 33.23 47.72 -11.92
CA GLY A 396 34.59 48.19 -12.21
C GLY A 396 34.84 48.80 -13.60
N THR A 397 33.90 49.55 -14.18
CA THR A 397 34.19 50.40 -15.36
C THR A 397 33.65 51.82 -15.18
N ARG A 398 34.17 52.55 -14.19
CA ARG A 398 34.26 54.01 -14.31
C ARG A 398 35.40 54.29 -15.30
N LEU A 399 35.08 54.53 -16.56
CA LEU A 399 36.03 55.12 -17.49
C LEU A 399 36.30 56.55 -17.03
N SER A 400 37.54 56.81 -16.60
CA SER A 400 38.06 58.17 -16.49
C SER A 400 38.45 58.62 -17.90
N SER A 401 37.89 59.75 -18.33
CA SER A 401 38.15 60.33 -19.65
C SER A 401 37.88 61.83 -19.62
N GLY A 402 38.95 62.64 -19.71
CA GLY A 402 38.90 64.10 -19.54
C GLY A 402 38.96 64.50 -18.08
#